data_AF-A0A0H3W5A7-F1
#
_entry.id   AF-A0A0H3W5A7-F1
#
_cell.length_a   1.000
_cell.length_b   1.000
_cell.length_c   1.000
_cell.angle_alpha   90.00
_cell.angle_beta   90.00
_cell.angle_gamma   90.00
#
_symmetry.space_group_name_H-M   'P 1'
#
loop_
_entity.id
_entity.type
_entity.pdbx_description
1 polymer ?
#
loop_
_entity_poly.entity_id
_entity_poly.type
_entity_poly.pdbx_seq_one_letter_code
_entity_poly.pdbx_strand_id
1 'polypeptide(L)'
;MALFPQYWLQFGALLLLLALADGQVLNGNVYVEKQLLCALDRAPCDNLGRQIKDALPEIIGKNCKACDNKQLSNAKRIARFVQNKYPDVWNDLVRKYGNPTN
;
A
#
# COMPACT_ATOMS: atom_id res chain seq x y z
N MET A 1 -26.62 -2.74 42.86
CA MET A 1 -26.22 -1.57 42.06
C MET A 1 -25.54 -2.05 40.77
N ALA A 2 -26.28 -2.12 39.66
CA ALA A 2 -25.74 -2.45 38.35
C ALA A 2 -25.68 -1.16 37.51
N LEU A 3 -24.61 -0.41 37.74
CA LEU A 3 -24.11 0.65 36.87
C LEU A 3 -23.30 -0.10 35.79
N PHE A 4 -23.66 -0.34 34.53
CA PHE A 4 -24.13 0.57 33.48
C PHE A 4 -24.39 -0.22 32.15
N PRO A 5 -25.59 -0.16 31.53
CA PRO A 5 -25.84 -0.59 30.14
C PRO A 5 -25.52 0.51 29.10
N GLN A 6 -25.42 1.76 29.52
CA GLN A 6 -25.27 2.93 28.62
C GLN A 6 -23.85 3.13 28.07
N TYR A 7 -22.82 2.62 28.74
CA TYR A 7 -21.46 2.75 28.25
C TYR A 7 -21.15 1.79 27.11
N TRP A 8 -21.87 0.68 26.93
CA TRP A 8 -21.62 -0.28 25.84
C TRP A 8 -21.87 0.32 24.45
N LEU A 9 -22.86 1.22 24.30
CA LEU A 9 -23.08 1.93 23.04
C LEU A 9 -21.97 2.95 22.77
N GLN A 10 -21.48 3.62 23.82
CA GLN A 10 -20.41 4.60 23.72
C GLN A 10 -19.03 3.94 23.48
N PHE A 11 -18.75 2.84 24.17
CA PHE A 11 -17.56 2.00 23.93
C PHE A 11 -17.61 1.33 22.57
N GLY A 12 -18.79 0.89 22.10
CA GLY A 12 -18.98 0.36 20.75
C GLY A 12 -18.73 1.41 19.66
N ALA A 13 -19.24 2.63 19.83
CA ALA A 13 -18.98 3.74 18.92
C ALA A 13 -17.50 4.19 18.96
N LEU A 14 -16.85 4.17 20.14
CA LEU A 14 -15.43 4.50 20.29
C LEU A 14 -14.53 3.41 19.69
N LEU A 15 -14.83 2.13 19.90
CA LEU A 15 -14.13 1.01 19.25
C LEU A 15 -14.34 1.03 17.73
N LEU A 16 -15.53 1.38 17.26
CA LEU A 16 -15.81 1.56 15.83
C LEU A 16 -15.04 2.76 15.25
N LEU A 17 -14.95 3.89 15.97
CA LEU A 17 -14.12 5.04 15.59
C LEU A 17 -12.63 4.72 15.58
N LEU A 18 -12.13 3.95 16.56
CA LEU A 18 -10.74 3.51 16.61
C LEU A 18 -10.41 2.50 15.49
N ALA A 19 -11.36 1.63 15.10
CA ALA A 19 -11.23 0.76 13.93
C ALA A 19 -11.32 1.53 12.59
N LEU A 20 -11.95 2.70 12.58
CA LEU A 20 -12.00 3.61 11.43
C LEU A 20 -10.79 4.57 11.37
N ALA A 21 -9.90 4.54 12.38
CA ALA A 21 -8.72 5.40 12.49
C ALA A 21 -7.41 4.74 12.02
N ASP A 22 -7.48 3.65 11.25
CA ASP A 22 -6.34 3.13 10.48
C ASP A 22 -6.07 4.07 9.28
N GLY A 23 -5.35 5.16 9.48
CA GLY A 23 -5.21 6.12 8.39
C GLY A 23 -4.40 7.39 8.64
N GLN A 24 -3.34 7.32 9.45
CA GLN A 24 -2.40 8.43 9.55
C GLN A 24 -0.96 7.89 9.44
N VAL A 25 -0.61 7.34 8.27
CA VAL A 25 0.81 7.08 7.91
C VAL A 25 1.47 8.43 7.57
N LEU A 26 1.64 9.28 8.56
CA LEU A 26 2.33 10.56 8.41
C LEU A 26 3.82 10.40 8.77
N ASN A 27 4.52 9.60 7.96
CA ASN A 27 5.99 9.55 7.90
C ASN A 27 6.47 9.09 6.51
N GLY A 28 5.70 9.46 5.48
CA GLY A 28 5.97 9.19 4.07
C GLY A 28 6.40 10.45 3.32
N ASN A 29 7.21 10.27 2.28
CA ASN A 29 7.47 11.30 1.29
C ASN A 29 6.25 11.40 0.35
N VAL A 30 5.57 12.54 0.38
CA VAL A 30 4.37 12.85 -0.43
C VAL A 30 4.58 12.56 -1.92
N TYR A 31 5.78 12.82 -2.45
CA TYR A 31 6.08 12.53 -3.84
C TYR A 31 6.05 11.02 -4.12
N VAL A 32 6.70 10.22 -3.26
CA VAL A 32 6.72 8.76 -3.41
C VAL A 32 5.32 8.18 -3.30
N GLU A 33 4.56 8.62 -2.30
CA GLU A 33 3.18 8.19 -2.11
C GLU A 33 2.33 8.46 -3.35
N LYS A 34 2.44 9.66 -3.94
CA LYS A 34 1.75 9.98 -5.19
C LYS A 34 2.08 9.04 -6.33
N GLN A 35 3.34 8.61 -6.47
CA GLN A 35 3.73 7.64 -7.51
C GLN A 35 3.14 6.25 -7.26
N LEU A 36 3.13 5.79 -6.00
CA LEU A 36 2.52 4.52 -5.62
C LEU A 36 0.99 4.54 -5.83
N LEU A 37 0.34 5.65 -5.48
CA LEU A 37 -1.09 5.85 -5.73
C LEU A 37 -1.42 5.94 -7.22
N CYS A 38 -0.52 6.52 -8.04
CA CYS A 38 -0.64 6.47 -9.49
C CYS A 38 -0.65 5.02 -10.02
N ALA A 39 0.24 4.15 -9.50
CA ALA A 39 0.22 2.74 -9.87
C ALA A 39 -1.08 2.02 -9.46
N LEU A 40 -1.80 2.55 -8.46
CA LEU A 40 -3.12 2.07 -8.06
C LEU A 40 -4.29 2.72 -8.84
N ASP A 41 -4.02 3.61 -9.80
CA ASP A 41 -5.04 4.43 -10.49
C ASP A 41 -5.82 5.37 -9.56
N ARG A 42 -5.19 5.81 -8.45
CA ARG A 42 -5.78 6.72 -7.45
C ARG A 42 -5.17 8.12 -7.46
N ALA A 43 -4.17 8.36 -8.30
CA ALA A 43 -3.54 9.67 -8.48
C ALA A 43 -3.00 9.84 -9.92
N PRO A 44 -2.83 11.07 -10.44
CA PRO A 44 -2.21 11.29 -11.74
C PRO A 44 -0.75 10.84 -11.77
N CYS A 45 -0.35 10.18 -12.85
CA CYS A 45 1.02 9.71 -13.07
C CYS A 45 1.91 10.75 -13.75
N ASP A 46 3.13 10.92 -13.25
CA ASP A 46 4.22 11.53 -14.00
C ASP A 46 5.02 10.45 -14.77
N ASN A 47 6.17 10.83 -15.34
CA ASN A 47 7.04 9.90 -16.08
C ASN A 47 7.54 8.75 -15.19
N LEU A 48 7.89 9.03 -13.93
CA LEU A 48 8.36 8.01 -13.00
C LEU A 48 7.22 7.11 -12.55
N GLY A 49 6.05 7.68 -12.23
CA GLY A 49 4.86 6.92 -11.87
C GLY A 49 4.44 5.93 -12.95
N ARG A 50 4.50 6.34 -14.23
CA ARG A 50 4.26 5.43 -15.37
C ARG A 50 5.26 4.29 -15.43
N GLN A 51 6.56 4.57 -15.31
CA GLN A 51 7.60 3.53 -15.31
C GLN A 51 7.41 2.53 -14.16
N ILE A 52 7.05 3.01 -12.97
CA ILE A 52 6.74 2.15 -11.83
C ILE A 52 5.54 1.26 -12.16
N LYS A 53 4.44 1.87 -12.65
CA LYS A 53 3.22 1.17 -13.02
C LYS A 53 3.48 0.05 -14.04
N ASP A 54 4.25 0.34 -15.08
CA ASP A 54 4.57 -0.59 -16.16
C ASP A 54 5.48 -1.75 -15.70
N ALA A 55 6.33 -1.51 -14.70
CA ALA A 55 7.24 -2.52 -14.15
C ALA A 55 6.58 -3.48 -13.15
N LEU A 56 5.49 -3.07 -12.50
CA LEU A 56 4.85 -3.84 -11.42
C LEU A 56 4.29 -5.21 -11.84
N PRO A 57 3.68 -5.40 -13.03
CA PRO A 57 3.28 -6.73 -13.50
C PRO A 57 4.44 -7.72 -13.57
N GLU A 58 5.62 -7.27 -14.00
CA GLU A 58 6.82 -8.12 -14.05
C GLU A 58 7.38 -8.39 -12.65
N ILE A 59 7.53 -7.35 -11.83
CA ILE A 59 8.16 -7.45 -10.51
C ILE A 59 7.29 -8.26 -9.53
N ILE A 60 5.99 -7.96 -9.46
CA ILE A 60 5.06 -8.60 -8.52
C ILE A 60 4.40 -9.82 -9.17
N GLY A 61 3.77 -9.65 -10.34
CA GLY A 61 2.96 -10.71 -10.96
C GLY A 61 3.77 -11.89 -11.46
N LYS A 62 4.99 -11.64 -11.95
CA LYS A 62 5.89 -12.68 -12.49
C LYS A 62 7.11 -12.94 -11.61
N ASN A 63 7.15 -12.37 -10.40
CA ASN A 63 8.28 -12.48 -9.48
C ASN A 63 9.63 -12.10 -10.14
N CYS A 64 9.63 -11.08 -11.01
CA CYS A 64 10.83 -10.56 -11.68
C CYS A 64 11.55 -11.59 -12.58
N LYS A 65 10.80 -12.46 -13.28
CA LYS A 65 11.36 -13.52 -14.15
C LYS A 65 12.28 -12.98 -15.26
N ALA A 66 12.00 -11.79 -15.79
CA ALA A 66 12.75 -11.14 -16.86
C ALA A 66 13.77 -10.10 -16.35
N CYS A 67 13.92 -9.95 -15.04
CA CYS A 67 14.83 -8.95 -14.45
C CYS A 67 16.29 -9.41 -14.50
N ASP A 68 17.20 -8.48 -14.76
CA ASP A 68 18.62 -8.68 -14.50
C ASP A 68 18.97 -8.59 -13.00
N ASN A 69 20.22 -8.91 -12.64
CA ASN A 69 20.68 -8.90 -11.25
C ASN A 69 20.55 -7.52 -10.57
N LYS A 70 20.75 -6.43 -11.32
CA LYS A 70 20.69 -5.06 -10.80
C LYS A 70 19.23 -4.66 -10.58
N GLN A 71 18.36 -4.95 -11.53
CA GLN A 71 16.91 -4.73 -11.43
C GLN A 71 16.32 -5.50 -10.26
N LEU A 72 16.66 -6.79 -10.11
CA LEU A 72 16.20 -7.61 -8.99
C LEU A 72 16.65 -7.06 -7.62
N SER A 73 17.92 -6.65 -7.50
CA SER A 73 18.46 -6.07 -6.27
C SER A 73 17.75 -4.75 -5.91
N ASN A 74 17.56 -3.87 -6.91
CA ASN A 74 16.86 -2.62 -6.74
C ASN A 74 15.38 -2.83 -6.38
N ALA A 75 14.69 -3.74 -7.07
CA ALA A 75 13.30 -4.08 -6.80
C ALA A 75 13.13 -4.59 -5.37
N LYS A 76 14.00 -5.49 -4.88
CA LYS A 76 14.00 -5.96 -3.48
C LYS A 76 14.21 -4.81 -2.48
N ARG A 77 15.12 -3.88 -2.79
CA ARG A 77 15.37 -2.71 -1.92
C ARG A 77 14.15 -1.79 -1.85
N ILE A 78 13.54 -1.49 -3.00
CA ILE A 78 12.35 -0.64 -3.10
C ILE A 78 11.17 -1.33 -2.42
N ALA A 79 10.93 -2.61 -2.68
CA ALA A 79 9.86 -3.38 -2.04
C ALA A 79 9.95 -3.31 -0.52
N ARG A 80 11.14 -3.54 0.06
CA ARG A 80 11.35 -3.41 1.51
C ARG A 80 11.07 -1.99 2.02
N PHE A 81 11.48 -0.96 1.28
CA PHE A 81 11.17 0.42 1.64
C PHE A 81 9.67 0.69 1.63
N VAL A 82 8.94 0.24 0.60
CA VAL A 82 7.50 0.44 0.46
C VAL A 82 6.74 -0.35 1.51
N GLN A 83 7.10 -1.61 1.78
CA GLN A 83 6.53 -2.42 2.87
C GLN A 83 6.67 -1.75 4.23
N ASN A 84 7.82 -1.14 4.51
CA ASN A 84 8.09 -0.52 5.81
C ASN A 84 7.45 0.86 5.97
N LYS A 85 7.30 1.62 4.88
CA LYS A 85 6.82 3.03 4.93
C LYS A 85 5.39 3.22 4.46
N TYR A 86 4.87 2.34 3.62
CA TYR A 86 3.52 2.39 3.04
C TYR A 86 2.91 0.97 2.97
N PRO A 87 2.76 0.28 4.11
CA PRO A 87 2.33 -1.13 4.15
C PRO A 87 0.96 -1.35 3.49
N ASP A 88 0.01 -0.43 3.67
CA ASP A 88 -1.33 -0.57 3.07
C ASP A 88 -1.29 -0.41 1.55
N VAL A 89 -0.52 0.57 1.08
CA VAL A 89 -0.28 0.78 -0.36
C VAL A 89 0.43 -0.42 -0.96
N TRP A 90 1.40 -1.01 -0.26
CA TRP A 90 2.05 -2.26 -0.67
C TRP A 90 1.05 -3.40 -0.84
N ASN A 91 0.19 -3.62 0.16
CA ASN A 91 -0.83 -4.67 0.12
C ASN A 91 -1.80 -4.48 -1.06
N ASP A 92 -2.17 -3.24 -1.34
CA ASP A 92 -3.00 -2.88 -2.49
C ASP A 92 -2.31 -3.15 -3.83
N LEU A 93 -1.01 -2.84 -3.93
CA LEU A 93 -0.21 -3.15 -5.13
C LEU A 93 -0.10 -4.66 -5.34
N VAL A 94 0.21 -5.42 -4.30
CA VAL A 94 0.28 -6.89 -4.37
C VAL A 94 -1.07 -7.48 -4.79
N ARG A 95 -2.17 -6.97 -4.24
CA ARG A 95 -3.51 -7.42 -4.62
C ARG A 95 -3.84 -7.13 -6.09
N LYS A 96 -3.42 -5.97 -6.60
CA LYS A 96 -3.67 -5.56 -7.99
C LYS A 96 -2.79 -6.33 -8.99
N TYR A 97 -1.51 -6.48 -8.70
CA TYR A 97 -0.52 -7.00 -9.65
C TYR A 97 -0.11 -8.46 -9.40
N GLY A 98 -0.45 -9.05 -8.24
CA GLY A 98 -0.03 -10.40 -7.85
C GLY A 98 -0.89 -11.54 -8.40
N ASN A 99 -2.05 -11.25 -9.00
CA ASN A 99 -2.84 -12.25 -9.71
C ASN A 99 -2.41 -12.31 -11.18
N PRO A 100 -1.97 -13.46 -11.72
CA PRO A 100 -1.48 -13.61 -13.09
C PRO A 100 -2.60 -13.53 -14.17
N THR A 101 -3.76 -12.96 -13.86
CA THR A 101 -4.96 -12.90 -14.73
C THR A 101 -5.35 -11.50 -15.20
N ASN A 102 -4.51 -10.47 -14.99
CA ASN A 102 -4.63 -9.16 -15.66
C ASN A 102 -3.51 -8.96 -16.68
#